data_AF-A0A945EAZ7-F1
#
_entry.id   AF-A0A945EAZ7-F1
#
_cell.length_a   1.000
_cell.length_b   1.000
_cell.length_c   1.000
_cell.angle_alpha   90.00
_cell.angle_beta   90.00
_cell.angle_gamma   90.00
#
_symmetry.space_group_name_H-M   'P 1'
#
loop_
_entity.id
_entity.type
_entity.pdbx_description
1 polymer ?
#
loop_
_entity_poly.entity_id
_entity_poly.type
_entity_poly.pdbx_seq_one_letter_code
_entity_poly.pdbx_strand_id
1 'polypeptide(L)'
;MRQATVPQFIEVEDKIIGPITVRQFILLVIAGLIMFLEYKLSDMALFLLTGIPTAAIFLVIAFIKINSMPFHYFALNVLQTFKRPKLRIWARDLNTKTKEEKEKEELMPKKEIVSKKIVTRSRLSDLSLIIDTGGVYKGEVAQMSHFQNDLTDLEIK
;
A
#
# COMPACT_ATOMS: atom_id res chain seq x y z
N MET A 1 19.92 0.25 -24.27
CA MET A 1 18.96 0.11 -23.15
C MET A 1 17.89 -0.88 -23.59
N ARG A 2 17.70 -1.99 -22.87
CA ARG A 2 16.63 -2.96 -23.20
C ARG A 2 15.33 -2.44 -22.58
N GLN A 3 14.39 -2.01 -23.42
CA GLN A 3 13.03 -1.66 -23.01
C GLN A 3 12.23 -2.96 -22.86
N ALA A 4 11.85 -3.31 -21.63
CA ALA A 4 10.94 -4.42 -21.40
C ALA A 4 9.53 -3.98 -21.82
N THR A 5 8.87 -4.78 -22.64
CA THR A 5 7.48 -4.53 -23.03
C THR A 5 6.59 -4.73 -21.80
N VAL A 6 5.90 -3.67 -21.38
CA VAL A 6 4.93 -3.75 -20.28
C VAL A 6 3.70 -4.51 -20.80
N PRO A 7 3.30 -5.63 -20.19
CA PRO A 7 2.11 -6.35 -20.58
C PRO A 7 0.87 -5.49 -20.33
N GLN A 8 0.07 -5.23 -21.37
CA GLN A 8 -1.08 -4.33 -21.29
C GLN A 8 -2.37 -4.99 -20.76
N PHE A 9 -2.38 -6.32 -20.59
CA PHE A 9 -3.58 -7.09 -20.22
C PHE A 9 -3.49 -7.75 -18.84
N ILE A 10 -2.72 -7.20 -17.89
CA ILE A 10 -2.67 -7.76 -16.54
C ILE A 10 -3.96 -7.55 -15.73
N GLU A 11 -4.78 -6.57 -16.12
CA GLU A 11 -5.97 -6.16 -15.37
C GLU A 11 -7.26 -6.86 -15.83
N VAL A 12 -7.22 -7.54 -16.98
CA VAL A 12 -8.40 -8.19 -17.56
C VAL A 12 -8.44 -9.65 -17.11
N GLU A 13 -9.49 -10.03 -16.36
CA GLU A 13 -9.75 -11.44 -16.02
C GLU A 13 -9.96 -12.29 -17.27
N ASP A 14 -9.45 -13.51 -17.23
CA ASP A 14 -9.68 -14.53 -18.25
C ASP A 14 -11.18 -14.85 -18.38
N LYS A 15 -11.62 -14.91 -19.64
CA LYS A 15 -13.00 -15.25 -20.01
C LYS A 15 -13.05 -16.72 -20.40
N ILE A 16 -13.94 -17.49 -19.76
CA ILE A 16 -14.10 -18.93 -20.06
C ILE A 16 -15.13 -19.14 -21.17
N ILE A 17 -16.32 -18.54 -21.02
CA ILE A 17 -17.46 -18.78 -21.92
C ILE A 17 -17.94 -17.44 -22.46
N GLY A 18 -17.50 -17.11 -23.67
CA GLY A 18 -17.84 -15.86 -24.34
C GLY A 18 -17.44 -14.63 -23.49
N PRO A 19 -18.39 -13.81 -23.02
CA PRO A 19 -18.08 -12.64 -22.20
C PRO A 19 -17.91 -12.93 -20.69
N ILE A 20 -18.15 -14.16 -20.24
CA ILE A 20 -18.20 -14.53 -18.80
C ILE A 20 -16.80 -14.86 -18.27
N THR A 21 -16.39 -14.20 -17.19
CA THR A 21 -15.12 -14.48 -16.51
C THR A 21 -15.19 -15.73 -15.63
N VAL A 22 -14.04 -16.31 -15.28
CA VAL A 22 -13.95 -17.46 -14.35
C VAL A 22 -14.77 -17.20 -13.07
N ARG A 23 -14.61 -16.01 -12.51
CA ARG A 23 -15.29 -15.60 -11.27
C ARG A 23 -16.80 -15.56 -11.42
N GLN A 24 -17.27 -14.96 -12.52
CA GLN A 24 -18.70 -14.87 -12.82
C GLN A 24 -19.32 -16.25 -13.03
N PHE A 25 -18.61 -17.14 -13.71
CA PHE A 25 -19.05 -18.52 -13.90
C PHE A 25 -19.24 -19.24 -12.56
N ILE A 26 -18.26 -19.17 -11.65
CA ILE A 26 -18.37 -19.78 -10.32
C ILE A 26 -19.56 -19.20 -9.55
N LEU A 27 -19.77 -17.89 -9.58
CA LEU A 27 -20.91 -17.25 -8.92
C LEU A 27 -22.26 -17.72 -9.48
N LEU A 28 -22.36 -17.91 -10.80
CA LEU A 28 -23.58 -18.44 -11.43
C LEU A 28 -23.85 -19.89 -11.05
N VAL A 29 -22.81 -20.72 -10.94
CA VAL A 29 -22.94 -22.10 -10.46
C VAL A 29 -23.45 -22.13 -9.02
N ILE A 30 -22.88 -21.30 -8.14
CA ILE A 30 -23.33 -21.18 -6.75
C ILE A 30 -24.79 -20.68 -6.68
N ALA A 31 -25.14 -19.66 -7.47
CA ALA A 31 -26.50 -19.15 -7.55
C ALA A 31 -27.49 -20.23 -8.01
N GLY A 32 -27.12 -21.02 -9.02
CA GLY A 32 -27.92 -22.13 -9.54
C GLY A 32 -28.14 -23.22 -8.50
N LEU A 33 -27.10 -23.58 -7.73
CA LEU A 33 -27.21 -24.55 -6.64
C LEU A 33 -28.15 -24.05 -5.53
N ILE A 34 -28.03 -22.78 -5.14
CA ILE A 34 -28.92 -22.19 -4.11
C ILE A 34 -30.36 -22.14 -4.62
N MET A 35 -30.60 -21.66 -5.84
CA MET A 35 -31.94 -21.66 -6.43
C MET A 35 -32.52 -23.06 -6.57
N PHE A 36 -31.70 -24.07 -6.89
CA PHE A 36 -32.15 -25.46 -6.94
C PHE A 36 -32.58 -25.97 -5.56
N LEU A 37 -31.84 -25.63 -4.50
CA LEU A 37 -32.23 -25.94 -3.13
C LEU A 37 -33.51 -25.21 -2.72
N GLU A 38 -33.63 -23.92 -3.03
CA GLU A 38 -34.86 -23.14 -2.78
C GLU A 38 -36.06 -23.77 -3.48
N TYR A 39 -35.91 -24.16 -4.75
CA TYR A 39 -36.96 -24.84 -5.52
C TYR A 39 -37.35 -26.20 -4.93
N LYS A 40 -36.39 -26.94 -4.39
CA LYS A 40 -36.66 -28.25 -3.77
C LYS A 40 -37.29 -28.17 -2.39
N LEU A 41 -37.01 -27.12 -1.62
CA LEU A 41 -37.48 -26.98 -0.25
C LEU A 41 -38.76 -26.14 -0.13
N SER A 42 -39.09 -25.34 -1.14
CA SER A 42 -40.17 -24.35 -1.08
C SER A 42 -41.33 -24.68 -2.01
N ASP A 43 -42.54 -24.26 -1.64
CA ASP A 43 -43.69 -24.24 -2.56
C ASP A 43 -43.50 -23.16 -3.64
N MET A 44 -44.19 -23.27 -4.78
CA MET A 44 -43.99 -22.42 -5.96
C MET A 44 -44.08 -20.92 -5.64
N ALA A 45 -45.04 -20.52 -4.80
CA ALA A 45 -45.19 -19.12 -4.40
C ALA A 45 -44.00 -18.62 -3.56
N LEU A 46 -43.51 -19.45 -2.65
CA LEU A 46 -42.40 -19.11 -1.75
C LEU A 46 -41.08 -19.11 -2.52
N PHE A 47 -40.89 -20.07 -3.44
CA PHE A 47 -39.77 -20.08 -4.37
C PHE A 47 -39.72 -18.81 -5.21
N LEU A 48 -40.85 -18.32 -5.73
CA LEU A 48 -40.84 -17.09 -6.54
C LEU A 48 -40.50 -15.86 -5.68
N LEU A 49 -41.01 -15.84 -4.44
CA LEU A 49 -40.75 -14.76 -3.48
C LEU A 49 -39.27 -14.69 -3.06
N THR A 50 -38.60 -15.82 -2.85
CA THR A 50 -37.19 -15.87 -2.42
C THR A 50 -36.21 -15.96 -3.59
N GLY A 51 -36.56 -16.71 -4.64
CA GLY A 51 -35.71 -16.99 -5.78
C GLY A 51 -35.44 -15.76 -6.65
N ILE A 52 -36.44 -14.88 -6.83
CA ILE A 52 -36.24 -13.60 -7.55
C ILE A 52 -35.17 -12.73 -6.86
N PRO A 53 -35.28 -12.39 -5.56
CA PRO A 53 -34.25 -11.61 -4.90
C PRO A 53 -32.90 -12.35 -4.83
N THR A 54 -32.89 -13.67 -4.61
CA THR A 54 -31.65 -14.48 -4.65
C THR A 54 -30.96 -14.35 -6.01
N ALA A 55 -31.68 -14.55 -7.11
CA ALA A 55 -31.13 -14.41 -8.46
C ALA A 55 -30.63 -12.98 -8.73
N ALA A 56 -31.39 -11.96 -8.32
CA ALA A 56 -30.99 -10.56 -8.49
C ALA A 56 -29.68 -10.24 -7.76
N ILE A 57 -29.53 -10.69 -6.50
CA ILE A 57 -28.33 -10.47 -5.71
C ILE A 57 -27.10 -11.10 -6.39
N PHE A 58 -27.21 -12.36 -6.83
CA PHE A 58 -26.10 -13.04 -7.48
C PHE A 58 -25.71 -12.41 -8.83
N LEU A 59 -26.70 -11.97 -9.62
CA LEU A 59 -26.44 -11.24 -10.87
C LEU A 59 -25.73 -9.91 -10.63
N VAL A 60 -26.16 -9.15 -9.64
CA VAL A 60 -25.50 -7.90 -9.23
C VAL A 60 -24.04 -8.17 -8.84
N ILE A 61 -23.78 -9.17 -7.99
CA ILE A 61 -22.44 -9.50 -7.52
C ILE A 61 -21.53 -10.01 -8.67
N ALA A 62 -22.10 -10.72 -9.65
CA ALA A 62 -21.36 -11.26 -10.77
C ALA A 62 -21.01 -10.20 -11.82
N PHE A 63 -21.99 -9.41 -12.27
CA PHE A 63 -21.83 -8.56 -13.45
C PHE A 63 -21.51 -7.10 -13.16
N ILE A 64 -21.88 -6.56 -11.99
CA ILE A 64 -21.59 -5.16 -11.69
C ILE A 64 -20.11 -5.00 -11.35
N LYS A 65 -19.52 -3.95 -11.94
CA LYS A 65 -18.18 -3.47 -11.63
C LYS A 65 -18.28 -2.00 -11.26
N ILE A 66 -17.56 -1.59 -10.21
CA ILE A 66 -17.54 -0.21 -9.71
C ILE A 66 -16.09 0.25 -9.77
N ASN A 67 -15.79 1.33 -10.50
CA ASN A 67 -14.44 1.87 -10.67
C ASN A 67 -13.41 0.80 -11.10
N SER A 68 -13.74 0.01 -12.11
CA SER A 68 -12.94 -1.14 -12.59
C SER A 68 -12.74 -2.26 -11.57
N MET A 69 -13.31 -2.17 -10.37
CA MET A 69 -13.24 -3.19 -9.34
C MET A 69 -14.45 -4.13 -9.42
N PRO A 70 -14.25 -5.46 -9.29
CA PRO A 70 -15.35 -6.39 -9.13
C PRO A 70 -16.20 -6.10 -7.87
N PHE A 71 -17.53 -6.21 -7.98
CA PHE A 71 -18.45 -5.80 -6.90
C PHE A 71 -18.17 -6.44 -5.53
N HIS A 72 -17.75 -7.71 -5.47
CA HIS A 72 -17.46 -8.37 -4.19
C HIS A 72 -16.38 -7.64 -3.36
N TYR A 73 -15.32 -7.13 -3.99
CA TYR A 73 -14.31 -6.35 -3.28
C TYR A 73 -14.84 -5.00 -2.82
N PHE A 74 -15.64 -4.35 -3.66
CA PHE A 74 -16.33 -3.11 -3.27
C PHE A 74 -17.21 -3.34 -2.04
N ALA A 75 -18.03 -4.39 -2.05
CA ALA A 75 -18.87 -4.76 -0.91
C ALA A 75 -18.05 -5.05 0.35
N LEU A 76 -16.94 -5.79 0.23
CA LEU A 76 -16.01 -6.03 1.33
C LEU A 76 -15.38 -4.73 1.86
N ASN A 77 -15.01 -3.81 0.99
CA ASN A 77 -14.44 -2.51 1.38
C ASN A 77 -15.47 -1.64 2.11
N VAL A 78 -16.72 -1.64 1.65
CA VAL A 78 -17.83 -0.95 2.33
C VAL A 78 -18.05 -1.54 3.72
N LEU A 79 -18.12 -2.87 3.84
CA LEU A 79 -18.25 -3.56 5.13
C LEU A 79 -17.06 -3.28 6.07
N GLN A 80 -15.84 -3.27 5.55
CA GLN A 80 -14.65 -2.90 6.33
C GLN A 80 -14.71 -1.45 6.78
N THR A 81 -15.18 -0.54 5.94
CA THR A 81 -15.29 0.89 6.26
C THR A 81 -16.22 1.14 7.44
N PHE A 82 -17.35 0.42 7.51
CA PHE A 82 -18.24 0.50 8.67
C PHE A 82 -17.60 0.05 9.99
N LYS A 83 -16.64 -0.90 9.92
CA LYS A 83 -15.90 -1.37 11.10
C LYS A 83 -14.75 -0.46 11.52
N ARG A 84 -14.27 0.41 10.63
CA ARG A 84 -13.10 1.26 10.89
C ARG A 84 -13.49 2.49 11.71
N PRO A 85 -12.68 2.90 12.71
CA PRO A 85 -12.92 4.14 13.42
C PRO A 85 -12.78 5.34 12.47
N LYS A 86 -13.74 6.27 12.52
CA LYS A 86 -13.73 7.50 11.70
C LYS A 86 -12.58 8.43 12.04
N LEU A 87 -12.09 8.37 13.29
CA LEU A 87 -11.00 9.19 13.75
C LEU A 87 -9.66 8.53 13.40
N ARG A 88 -9.00 9.06 12.37
CA ARG A 88 -7.64 8.64 12.00
C ARG A 88 -6.64 9.48 12.79
N ILE A 89 -6.27 9.01 13.97
CA ILE A 89 -5.23 9.64 14.79
C ILE A 89 -3.87 9.25 14.19
N TRP A 90 -3.05 10.23 13.86
CA TRP A 90 -1.65 9.97 13.52
C TRP A 90 -0.90 9.62 14.82
N ALA A 91 -0.73 8.32 15.06
CA ALA A 91 0.16 7.83 16.09
C ALA A 91 1.53 7.57 15.45
N ARG A 92 2.58 8.28 15.91
CA ARG A 92 3.96 7.86 15.66
C ARG A 92 4.24 6.65 16.54
N ASP A 93 3.64 5.53 16.20
CA ASP A 93 3.94 4.28 16.85
C ASP A 93 5.29 3.81 16.33
N LEU A 94 6.33 3.88 17.17
CA LEU A 94 7.67 3.39 16.85
C LEU A 94 7.71 1.85 16.71
N ASN A 95 6.59 1.16 16.97
CA ASN A 95 6.49 -0.29 16.98
C ASN A 95 5.44 -0.89 16.02
N THR A 96 4.65 -0.08 15.30
CA THR A 96 3.75 -0.64 14.28
C THR A 96 4.51 -0.84 12.98
N LYS A 97 5.41 -1.83 12.96
CA LYS A 97 5.91 -2.36 11.69
C LYS A 97 4.71 -2.94 10.95
N THR A 98 4.30 -2.23 9.91
CA THR A 98 3.31 -2.74 8.96
C THR A 98 3.89 -4.04 8.38
N LYS A 99 3.06 -5.06 8.12
CA LYS A 99 3.53 -6.37 7.62
C LYS A 99 4.48 -6.26 6.42
N GLU A 100 4.30 -5.23 5.60
CA GLU A 100 5.13 -4.91 4.43
C GLU A 100 6.54 -4.37 4.76
N GLU A 101 6.76 -3.82 5.95
CA GLU A 101 8.09 -3.36 6.39
C GLU A 101 8.93 -4.50 6.96
N LYS A 102 8.30 -5.49 7.63
CA LYS A 102 9.01 -6.65 8.19
C LYS A 102 9.65 -7.53 7.11
N GLU A 103 8.94 -7.73 6.00
CA GLU A 103 9.44 -8.55 4.88
C GLU A 103 10.57 -7.87 4.10
N LYS A 104 10.58 -6.52 4.06
CA LYS A 104 11.66 -5.75 3.41
C LYS A 104 12.93 -5.67 4.26
N GLU A 105 12.83 -5.71 5.59
CA GLU A 105 13.99 -5.69 6.49
C GLU A 105 14.81 -7.00 6.46
N GLU A 106 14.17 -8.14 6.21
CA GLU A 106 14.84 -9.46 6.19
C GLU A 106 15.70 -9.68 4.93
N LEU A 107 15.45 -8.93 3.85
CA LEU A 107 16.14 -9.07 2.56
C LEU A 107 17.21 -7.99 2.30
N MET A 108 17.39 -7.03 3.20
CA MET A 108 18.41 -5.99 3.04
C MET A 108 19.73 -6.42 3.70
N PRO A 109 20.87 -6.41 2.99
CA PRO A 109 22.16 -6.57 3.64
C PRO A 109 22.30 -5.45 4.67
N LYS A 110 22.57 -5.84 5.93
CA LYS A 110 22.78 -4.97 7.08
C LYS A 110 23.79 -3.89 6.71
N LYS A 111 23.28 -2.71 6.30
CA LYS A 111 24.12 -1.57 5.97
C LYS A 111 24.81 -1.15 7.26
N GLU A 112 26.13 -1.28 7.29
CA GLU A 112 26.95 -0.74 8.35
C GLU A 112 26.54 0.71 8.58
N ILE A 113 26.16 0.99 9.82
CA ILE A 113 25.70 2.30 10.24
C ILE A 113 26.94 3.20 10.18
N VAL A 114 27.15 3.85 9.03
CA VAL A 114 28.07 4.99 8.97
C VAL A 114 27.51 6.00 9.96
N SER A 115 28.17 6.10 11.12
CA SER A 115 27.84 7.02 12.18
C SER A 115 27.67 8.41 11.58
N LYS A 116 26.42 8.84 11.42
CA LYS A 116 26.12 10.19 10.99
C LYS A 116 26.59 11.08 12.14
N LYS A 117 27.70 11.80 11.94
CA LYS A 117 28.28 12.72 12.93
C LYS A 117 27.15 13.54 13.54
N ILE A 118 27.00 13.46 14.86
CA ILE A 118 25.97 14.19 15.61
C ILE A 118 26.20 15.67 15.33
N VAL A 119 25.21 16.34 14.74
CA VAL A 119 25.32 17.76 14.40
C VAL A 119 25.02 18.56 15.66
N THR A 120 26.06 19.14 16.26
CA THR A 120 25.96 19.99 17.45
C THR A 120 25.22 21.30 17.13
N ARG A 121 24.54 21.89 18.12
CA ARG A 121 23.77 23.13 17.96
C ARG A 121 24.59 24.28 17.36
N SER A 122 25.89 24.37 17.68
CA SER A 122 26.82 25.34 17.08
C SER A 122 26.95 25.17 15.56
N ARG A 123 27.14 23.93 15.08
CA ARG A 123 27.22 23.60 13.65
C ARG A 123 25.95 23.99 12.89
N LEU A 124 24.77 23.88 13.51
CA LEU A 124 23.51 24.32 12.89
C LEU A 124 23.42 25.85 12.81
N SER A 125 23.86 26.55 13.85
CA SER A 125 23.91 28.02 13.86
C SER A 125 24.86 28.56 12.79
N ASP A 126 26.03 27.95 12.63
CA ASP A 126 27.00 28.34 11.59
C ASP A 126 26.44 28.14 10.19
N LEU A 127 25.77 27.00 9.94
CA LEU A 127 25.12 26.73 8.65
C LEU A 127 23.97 27.69 8.37
N SER A 128 23.19 28.06 9.39
CA SER A 128 22.14 29.07 9.26
C SER A 128 22.73 30.42 8.86
N LEU A 129 23.80 30.85 9.54
CA LEU A 129 24.47 32.13 9.25
C LEU A 129 25.10 32.15 7.84
N ILE A 130 25.67 31.03 7.39
CA ILE A 130 26.21 30.93 6.02
C ILE A 130 25.10 31.10 4.98
N ILE A 131 23.94 30.48 5.21
CA ILE A 131 22.77 30.55 4.31
C ILE A 131 22.18 31.96 4.32
N ASP A 132 21.95 32.54 5.51
CA ASP A 132 21.31 33.85 5.66
C ASP A 132 22.18 35.00 5.14
N THR A 133 23.51 34.83 5.19
CA THR A 133 24.46 35.85 4.70
C THR A 133 24.92 35.62 3.26
N GLY A 134 24.34 34.64 2.55
CA GLY A 134 24.69 34.36 1.15
C GLY A 134 26.16 34.00 0.94
N GLY A 135 26.81 33.40 1.95
CA GLY A 135 28.23 33.02 1.90
C GLY A 135 29.24 34.11 2.27
N VAL A 136 28.79 35.26 2.79
CA VAL A 136 29.69 36.28 3.35
C VAL A 136 30.29 35.80 4.68
N TYR A 137 29.52 35.10 5.50
CA TYR A 137 30.02 34.45 6.72
C TYR A 137 30.69 33.11 6.38
N LYS A 138 31.92 32.88 6.87
CA LYS A 138 32.72 31.67 6.57
C LYS A 138 32.83 30.65 7.71
N GLY A 139 32.20 30.92 8.86
CA GLY A 139 32.16 30.02 10.02
C GLY A 139 33.51 29.86 10.75
N GLU A 140 33.45 29.80 12.08
CA GLU A 140 34.63 29.61 12.95
C GLU A 140 35.08 28.13 12.98
N VAL A 141 34.12 27.21 12.93
CA VAL A 141 34.34 25.76 12.97
C VAL A 141 34.98 25.17 11.71
N ALA A 142 34.90 25.85 10.56
CA ALA A 142 35.60 25.42 9.35
C ALA A 142 37.11 25.67 9.49
N GLN A 143 37.49 26.82 10.08
CA GLN A 143 38.88 27.15 10.36
C GLN A 143 39.47 26.23 11.43
N MET A 144 38.71 25.90 12.48
CA MET A 144 39.16 24.95 13.50
C MET A 144 39.31 23.51 12.99
N SER A 145 38.49 23.04 12.05
CA SER A 145 38.68 21.70 11.46
C SER A 145 39.90 21.62 10.54
N HIS A 146 40.21 22.71 9.83
CA HIS A 146 41.43 22.80 9.05
C HIS A 146 42.67 22.83 9.96
N PHE A 147 42.61 23.60 11.06
CA PHE A 147 43.68 23.66 12.05
C PHE A 147 43.90 22.32 12.78
N GLN A 148 42.83 21.60 13.14
CA GLN A 148 42.95 20.30 13.81
C GLN A 148 43.58 19.23 12.90
N ASN A 149 43.26 19.23 11.59
CA ASN A 149 43.86 18.31 10.63
C ASN A 149 45.35 18.61 10.38
N ASP A 150 45.73 19.88 10.31
CA ASP A 150 47.14 20.29 10.18
C ASP A 150 47.98 19.89 11.40
N LEU A 151 47.42 19.93 12.62
CA LEU A 151 48.11 19.50 13.83
C LEU A 151 48.26 17.97 13.92
N THR A 152 47.26 17.21 13.48
CA THR A 152 47.37 15.74 13.42
C THR A 152 48.38 15.26 12.38
N ASP A 153 48.59 15.99 11.30
CA ASP A 153 49.61 15.67 10.29
C ASP A 153 51.05 16.01 10.76
N LEU A 154 51.20 16.88 11.77
CA LEU A 154 52.49 17.23 12.38
C LEU A 154 52.90 16.30 13.54
N GLU A 155 51.96 15.58 14.17
CA GLU A 155 52.25 14.57 15.20
C GLU A 155 52.62 13.19 14.64
N ILE A 156 52.52 12.97 13.32
CA ILE A 156 52.79 11.66 12.65
C ILE A 156 54.13 11.66 11.89
N LYS A 157 55.08 12.54 12.24
CA LYS A 157 56.45 12.53 11.69
C LYS A 157 57.50 12.36 12.79
#